data_AF-A0A482VYQ2-F1
#
_entry.id   AF-A0A482VYQ2-F1
#
_cell.length_a   1.000
_cell.length_b   1.000
_cell.length_c   1.000
_cell.angle_alpha   90.00
_cell.angle_beta   90.00
_cell.angle_gamma   90.00
#
_symmetry.space_group_name_H-M   'P 1'
#
loop_
_entity.id
_entity.type
_entity.pdbx_description
1 polymer ?
#
loop_
_entity_poly.entity_id
_entity_poly.type
_entity_poly.pdbx_seq_one_letter_code
_entity_poly.pdbx_strand_id
1 'polypeptide(L)'
;YDVWLGNSRGTLYSKRHVSLKHTDETFWNFRFVLIHYFLTIFSKNTNSFHEMGYYDNYATIRYIKTKTQVSKIIFLGFSMGGSLGLVYTCLRPYEAAQSIEVMINLATPAFNYVNLMLTQLGSEVSHKTFYHYIQVHRSGGNFQMYNYGKEENLKMYGKGEPPLYPLSKIKVPVLLVYSENDSLVYPKYENLKFQKNLQNFTCRNVIISYRFKTRGVILLQHPYANDARIWVAQYNQSIAFVFWEAGYDVWLGNSRGTLYSQRHISLKPSDETFWNFSKNTISFHEMGYYDNYATIGYIKTKTQVSKIIYLGFSMGGTLGLIYACLRPHEAAQSIEVMINLATPNYVNLMLTQVGSEMSHKTVYHYIQMHRSGGNFRMYDYGKEVNLKLYGRGEPPLYPLIKIEIPVLFVYSENDSLISL
;
A
#
# COMPACT_ATOMS: atom_id res chain seq x y z
N TYR A 1 -3.99 5.02 28.06
CA TYR A 1 -4.02 3.54 28.06
C TYR A 1 -2.71 3.04 27.48
N ASP A 2 -2.14 1.95 27.98
CA ASP A 2 -0.80 1.51 27.52
C ASP A 2 -0.87 0.71 26.22
N VAL A 3 -0.09 1.10 25.22
CA VAL A 3 0.13 0.31 24.00
C VAL A 3 1.41 -0.50 24.16
N TRP A 4 1.34 -1.80 23.86
CA TRP A 4 2.47 -2.71 23.97
C TRP A 4 2.82 -3.25 22.59
N LEU A 5 4.01 -2.92 22.09
CA LEU A 5 4.51 -3.44 20.82
C LEU A 5 5.30 -4.72 21.06
N GLY A 6 4.79 -5.86 20.58
CA GLY A 6 5.43 -7.16 20.72
C GLY A 6 6.18 -7.57 19.46
N ASN A 7 7.35 -8.20 19.64
CA ASN A 7 8.04 -8.94 18.58
C ASN A 7 8.16 -10.43 18.95
N SER A 8 8.09 -11.30 17.94
CA SER A 8 8.35 -12.74 18.12
C SER A 8 9.85 -13.02 18.06
N ARG A 9 10.26 -14.17 18.63
CA ARG A 9 11.65 -14.63 18.62
C ARG A 9 12.07 -14.96 17.19
N GLY A 10 12.75 -14.03 16.54
CA GLY A 10 13.22 -14.16 15.15
C GLY A 10 13.93 -12.93 14.58
N THR A 11 13.81 -11.75 15.21
CA THR A 11 14.59 -10.54 14.84
C THR A 11 15.93 -10.54 15.56
N LEU A 12 17.01 -9.94 15.02
CA LEU A 12 18.35 -9.99 15.64
C LEU A 12 18.34 -9.55 17.12
N TYR A 13 17.42 -8.65 17.47
CA TYR A 13 17.20 -8.15 18.83
C TYR A 13 16.61 -9.18 19.81
N SER A 14 15.95 -10.21 19.32
CA SER A 14 15.17 -11.18 20.13
C SER A 14 15.88 -12.49 20.43
N LYS A 15 17.19 -12.62 20.12
CA LYS A 15 17.93 -13.90 20.21
C LYS A 15 17.83 -14.60 21.58
N ARG A 16 17.37 -13.93 22.65
CA ARG A 16 16.91 -14.60 23.89
C ARG A 16 15.65 -14.03 24.57
N HIS A 17 14.98 -12.99 24.09
CA HIS A 17 13.82 -12.39 24.78
C HIS A 17 12.78 -11.79 23.83
N VAL A 18 11.49 -11.90 24.21
CA VAL A 18 10.41 -11.03 23.70
C VAL A 18 10.74 -9.62 24.22
N SER A 19 10.96 -8.65 23.33
CA SER A 19 11.18 -7.26 23.73
C SER A 19 9.89 -6.48 23.58
N LEU A 20 9.44 -5.88 24.66
CA LEU A 20 8.23 -5.09 24.69
C LEU A 20 8.62 -3.64 24.93
N LYS A 21 8.22 -2.74 24.03
CA LYS A 21 8.39 -1.30 24.18
C LYS A 21 7.04 -0.67 24.51
N HIS A 22 7.02 0.16 25.54
CA HIS A 22 5.95 1.10 25.83
C HIS A 22 6.17 2.37 24.99
N THR A 23 5.11 2.92 24.40
CA THR A 23 5.18 4.11 23.54
C THR A 23 4.32 5.22 24.13
N ASP A 24 4.87 6.43 24.27
CA ASP A 24 4.19 7.58 24.88
C ASP A 24 3.03 8.15 24.03
N GLU A 25 1.85 8.04 24.62
CA GLU A 25 0.62 8.86 24.71
C GLU A 25 -0.10 9.58 23.55
N THR A 26 0.38 9.76 22.32
CA THR A 26 -0.34 10.72 21.43
C THR A 26 -1.37 10.18 20.45
N PHE A 27 -1.56 8.86 20.25
CA PHE A 27 -2.35 8.43 19.07
C PHE A 27 -3.50 7.44 19.24
N TRP A 28 -3.72 6.75 20.37
CA TRP A 28 -4.79 5.75 20.42
C TRP A 28 -5.42 5.56 21.81
N ASN A 29 -6.68 5.97 21.99
CA ASN A 29 -7.47 5.76 23.21
C ASN A 29 -8.09 4.34 23.28
N PHE A 30 -7.28 3.28 23.22
CA PHE A 30 -7.77 1.90 23.36
C PHE A 30 -7.23 1.23 24.62
N ARG A 31 -8.08 0.44 25.30
CA ARG A 31 -7.82 -0.31 26.55
C ARG A 31 -6.78 -1.44 26.39
N PHE A 32 -5.56 -1.15 25.97
CA PHE A 32 -4.42 -2.07 25.79
C PHE A 32 -4.44 -2.88 24.50
N VAL A 33 -3.56 -2.47 23.57
CA VAL A 33 -3.40 -3.06 22.25
C VAL A 33 -2.03 -3.73 22.15
N LEU A 34 -2.00 -5.04 21.90
CA LEU A 34 -0.78 -5.73 21.46
C LEU A 34 -0.68 -5.58 19.94
N ILE A 35 0.25 -4.75 19.46
CA ILE A 35 0.58 -4.66 18.04
C ILE A 35 1.79 -5.54 17.79
N HIS A 36 1.62 -6.56 16.96
CA HIS A 36 2.73 -7.40 16.55
C HIS A 36 3.35 -6.80 15.28
N TYR A 37 4.53 -6.18 15.44
CA TYR A 37 5.17 -5.38 14.40
C TYR A 37 6.35 -6.10 13.75
N PHE A 38 6.49 -5.88 12.44
CA PHE A 38 7.53 -6.45 11.59
C PHE A 38 8.84 -5.70 11.84
N LEU A 39 9.84 -6.39 12.39
CA LEU A 39 11.21 -5.88 12.46
C LEU A 39 12.17 -6.98 12.04
N THR A 40 13.40 -6.55 11.90
CA THR A 40 14.25 -6.83 10.78
C THR A 40 15.55 -7.51 11.34
N ILE A 41 15.94 -8.76 10.99
CA ILE A 41 17.27 -9.25 10.43
C ILE A 41 17.32 -10.78 10.18
N PHE A 42 17.86 -11.20 9.01
CA PHE A 42 18.10 -12.61 8.63
C PHE A 42 18.86 -13.36 9.72
N SER A 43 18.17 -14.28 10.38
CA SER A 43 18.74 -15.18 11.38
C SER A 43 18.58 -16.63 10.94
N LYS A 44 19.69 -17.39 10.98
CA LYS A 44 19.71 -18.84 10.71
C LYS A 44 18.74 -19.57 11.65
N ASN A 45 17.85 -20.38 11.07
CA ASN A 45 17.03 -21.46 11.67
C ASN A 45 16.53 -21.23 13.10
N THR A 46 15.33 -20.67 13.30
CA THR A 46 14.73 -20.75 14.64
C THR A 46 13.27 -21.15 14.65
N ASN A 47 12.33 -20.52 13.93
CA ASN A 47 10.90 -20.82 14.11
C ASN A 47 10.03 -20.68 12.84
N SER A 48 8.98 -21.48 12.78
CA SER A 48 7.80 -21.35 11.92
C SER A 48 6.76 -20.44 12.59
N PHE A 49 5.75 -19.98 11.84
CA PHE A 49 4.67 -19.20 12.45
C PHE A 49 3.80 -20.04 13.41
N HIS A 50 3.89 -21.38 13.34
CA HIS A 50 3.32 -22.27 14.36
C HIS A 50 3.93 -22.01 15.73
N GLU A 51 5.27 -22.12 15.82
CA GLU A 51 6.01 -21.99 17.07
C GLU A 51 5.87 -20.59 17.66
N MET A 52 5.96 -19.57 16.80
CA MET A 52 5.76 -18.17 17.22
C MET A 52 4.35 -17.92 17.74
N GLY A 53 3.31 -18.45 17.07
CA GLY A 53 1.93 -18.29 17.52
C GLY A 53 1.63 -19.06 18.81
N TYR A 54 2.18 -20.26 18.96
CA TYR A 54 1.88 -21.10 20.12
C TYR A 54 2.66 -20.71 21.38
N TYR A 55 3.95 -20.39 21.25
CA TYR A 55 4.83 -20.10 22.39
C TYR A 55 5.00 -18.60 22.64
N ASP A 56 5.34 -17.82 21.60
CA ASP A 56 5.73 -16.41 21.80
C ASP A 56 4.51 -15.54 22.12
N ASN A 57 3.39 -15.70 21.41
CA ASN A 57 2.17 -14.96 21.73
C ASN A 57 1.66 -15.29 23.13
N TYR A 58 1.72 -16.56 23.54
CA TYR A 58 1.36 -16.96 24.90
C TYR A 58 2.24 -16.25 25.95
N ALA A 59 3.56 -16.28 25.77
CA ALA A 59 4.50 -15.64 26.69
C ALA A 59 4.29 -14.11 26.74
N THR A 60 4.07 -13.48 25.58
CA THR A 60 3.88 -12.04 25.44
C THR A 60 2.60 -11.58 26.13
N ILE A 61 1.47 -12.23 25.84
CA ILE A 61 0.17 -11.90 26.45
C ILE A 61 0.22 -12.08 27.96
N ARG A 62 0.82 -13.18 28.44
CA ARG A 62 0.98 -13.43 29.87
C ARG A 62 1.85 -12.36 30.53
N TYR A 63 2.96 -11.98 29.90
CA TYR A 63 3.84 -10.93 30.42
C TYR A 63 3.10 -9.58 30.53
N ILE A 64 2.37 -9.17 29.49
CA ILE A 64 1.60 -7.92 29.49
C ILE A 64 0.60 -7.96 30.64
N LYS A 65 -0.21 -9.02 30.74
CA LYS A 65 -1.19 -9.17 31.83
C LYS A 65 -0.54 -9.10 33.22
N THR A 66 0.62 -9.75 33.41
CA THR A 66 1.34 -9.68 34.69
C THR A 66 1.88 -8.27 34.98
N LYS A 67 2.35 -7.54 33.97
CA LYS A 67 2.90 -6.20 34.15
C LYS A 67 1.84 -5.13 34.35
N THR A 68 0.73 -5.22 33.63
CA THR A 68 -0.35 -4.22 33.67
C THR A 68 -1.48 -4.59 34.63
N GLN A 69 -1.51 -5.83 35.14
CA GLN A 69 -2.57 -6.37 36.01
C GLN A 69 -3.97 -6.36 35.36
N VAL A 70 -4.03 -6.28 34.02
CA VAL A 70 -5.31 -6.30 33.29
C VAL A 70 -5.85 -7.73 33.17
N SER A 71 -7.17 -7.86 33.25
CA SER A 71 -7.84 -9.14 33.08
C SER A 71 -7.82 -9.63 31.62
N LYS A 72 -8.03 -8.71 30.67
CA LYS A 72 -8.00 -8.97 29.22
C LYS A 72 -7.31 -7.85 28.45
N ILE A 73 -6.83 -8.17 27.25
CA ILE A 73 -6.26 -7.22 26.29
C ILE A 73 -7.10 -7.16 25.01
N ILE A 74 -6.94 -6.10 24.24
CA ILE A 74 -7.30 -6.05 22.81
C ILE A 74 -6.07 -6.53 22.02
N PHE A 75 -6.24 -7.56 21.19
CA PHE A 75 -5.16 -8.03 20.31
C PHE A 75 -5.29 -7.37 18.95
N LEU A 76 -4.26 -6.66 18.48
CA LEU A 76 -4.22 -6.08 17.13
C LEU A 76 -3.12 -6.77 16.31
N GLY A 77 -3.52 -7.74 15.50
CA GLY A 77 -2.62 -8.41 14.58
C GLY A 77 -2.54 -7.65 13.26
N PHE A 78 -1.33 -7.44 12.74
CA PHE A 78 -1.13 -7.00 11.36
C PHE A 78 -0.42 -8.10 10.57
N SER A 79 -0.95 -8.46 9.39
CA SER A 79 -0.35 -9.45 8.48
C SER A 79 -0.05 -10.78 9.21
N MET A 80 1.23 -11.19 9.29
CA MET A 80 1.68 -12.38 10.03
C MET A 80 1.26 -12.33 11.50
N GLY A 81 1.29 -11.16 12.15
CA GLY A 81 0.91 -11.01 13.55
C GLY A 81 -0.52 -11.51 13.83
N GLY A 82 -1.45 -11.27 12.89
CA GLY A 82 -2.79 -11.82 12.98
C GLY A 82 -2.84 -13.33 12.75
N SER A 83 -2.00 -13.88 11.87
CA SER A 83 -1.85 -15.33 11.69
C SER A 83 -1.35 -15.99 12.99
N LEU A 84 -0.38 -15.38 13.66
CA LEU A 84 0.11 -15.85 14.97
C LEU A 84 -1.00 -15.80 16.03
N GLY A 85 -1.82 -14.73 16.02
CA GLY A 85 -3.00 -14.61 16.87
C GLY A 85 -4.02 -15.73 16.63
N LEU A 86 -4.28 -16.07 15.37
CA LEU A 86 -5.15 -17.19 15.00
C LEU A 86 -4.58 -18.54 15.49
N VAL A 87 -3.27 -18.77 15.33
CA VAL A 87 -2.61 -19.98 15.87
C VAL A 87 -2.76 -20.07 17.38
N TYR A 88 -2.44 -18.98 18.11
CA TYR A 88 -2.57 -18.92 19.56
C TYR A 88 -4.01 -19.23 20.00
N THR A 89 -4.98 -18.52 19.44
CA THR A 89 -6.39 -18.61 19.84
C THR A 89 -7.03 -19.95 19.50
N CYS A 90 -6.60 -20.65 18.44
CA CYS A 90 -7.15 -21.95 18.08
C CYS A 90 -6.50 -23.11 18.85
N LEU A 91 -5.22 -22.99 19.20
CA LEU A 91 -4.49 -24.03 19.95
C LEU A 91 -4.62 -23.89 21.46
N ARG A 92 -4.92 -22.68 21.97
CA ARG A 92 -5.10 -22.37 23.40
C ARG A 92 -6.44 -21.65 23.65
N PRO A 93 -7.58 -22.25 23.29
CA PRO A 93 -8.84 -21.53 23.16
C PRO A 93 -9.40 -20.97 24.47
N TYR A 94 -9.22 -21.69 25.59
CA TYR A 94 -9.69 -21.24 26.90
C TYR A 94 -8.81 -20.13 27.48
N GLU A 95 -7.49 -20.30 27.42
CA GLU A 95 -6.52 -19.31 27.89
C GLU A 95 -6.63 -18.01 27.09
N ALA A 96 -6.84 -18.13 25.77
CA ALA A 96 -7.06 -17.00 24.89
C ALA A 96 -8.37 -16.25 25.20
N ALA A 97 -9.49 -16.96 25.41
CA ALA A 97 -10.76 -16.32 25.78
C ALA A 97 -10.74 -15.62 27.15
N GLN A 98 -9.89 -16.10 28.07
CA GLN A 98 -9.64 -15.45 29.36
C GLN A 98 -8.68 -14.26 29.28
N SER A 99 -7.92 -14.13 28.19
CA SER A 99 -6.85 -13.13 28.08
C SER A 99 -7.08 -12.09 27.00
N ILE A 100 -7.93 -12.36 26.01
CA ILE A 100 -8.22 -11.48 24.89
C ILE A 100 -9.72 -11.16 24.89
N GLU A 101 -10.04 -9.87 24.88
CA GLU A 101 -11.40 -9.37 24.78
C GLU A 101 -11.91 -9.43 23.34
N VAL A 102 -11.10 -8.92 22.41
CA VAL A 102 -11.34 -8.98 20.96
C VAL A 102 -9.99 -9.05 20.23
N MET A 103 -9.96 -9.79 19.13
CA MET A 103 -8.83 -9.85 18.22
C MET A 103 -9.17 -9.13 16.92
N ILE A 104 -8.49 -8.02 16.64
CA ILE A 104 -8.61 -7.25 15.40
C ILE A 104 -7.40 -7.60 14.54
N ASN A 105 -7.66 -8.14 13.36
CA ASN A 105 -6.65 -8.69 12.47
C ASN A 105 -6.69 -7.92 11.15
N LEU A 106 -5.68 -7.10 10.92
CA LEU A 106 -5.51 -6.25 9.74
C LEU A 106 -4.65 -6.99 8.70
N ALA A 107 -5.11 -7.10 7.46
CA ALA A 107 -4.40 -7.77 6.37
C ALA A 107 -4.03 -9.24 6.67
N THR A 108 -4.92 -9.98 7.34
CA THR A 108 -4.70 -11.36 7.80
C THR A 108 -5.77 -12.32 7.26
N PRO A 109 -5.41 -13.57 6.94
CA PRO A 109 -4.06 -14.13 6.90
C PRO A 109 -3.34 -13.76 5.60
N ALA A 110 -2.07 -13.37 5.72
CA ALA A 110 -1.28 -12.95 4.56
C ALA A 110 -0.80 -14.16 3.73
N PHE A 111 -1.69 -14.97 3.17
CA PHE A 111 -1.29 -16.21 2.48
C PHE A 111 -0.42 -16.00 1.25
N ASN A 112 -0.52 -14.83 0.62
CA ASN A 112 0.27 -14.49 -0.56
C ASN A 112 1.61 -13.80 -0.21
N TYR A 113 2.05 -13.90 1.06
CA TYR A 113 3.29 -13.29 1.54
C TYR A 113 4.54 -13.74 0.77
N VAL A 114 4.49 -14.90 0.10
CA VAL A 114 5.59 -15.41 -0.73
C VAL A 114 5.98 -14.37 -1.81
N ASN A 115 5.00 -13.72 -2.46
CA ASN A 115 5.29 -12.72 -3.50
C ASN A 115 5.89 -11.42 -2.93
N LEU A 116 5.50 -11.02 -1.72
CA LEU A 116 6.09 -9.89 -1.02
C LEU A 116 7.54 -10.19 -0.59
N MET A 117 7.78 -11.40 -0.06
CA MET A 117 9.11 -11.82 0.38
C MET A 117 10.09 -12.05 -0.79
N LEU A 118 9.59 -12.37 -1.99
CA LEU A 118 10.40 -12.50 -3.21
C LEU A 118 10.77 -11.14 -3.82
N THR A 119 9.89 -10.14 -3.70
CA THR A 119 10.12 -8.78 -4.26
C THR A 119 10.97 -7.91 -3.33
N GLN A 120 10.91 -8.16 -2.02
CA GLN A 120 11.84 -7.60 -1.05
C GLN A 120 13.08 -8.50 -0.94
N LEU A 121 14.02 -8.36 -1.88
CA LEU A 121 15.39 -8.86 -1.78
C LEU A 121 16.02 -8.28 -0.50
N GLY A 122 15.85 -8.97 0.63
CA GLY A 122 16.25 -8.46 1.94
C GLY A 122 15.32 -8.78 3.12
N SER A 123 14.18 -9.47 2.96
CA SER A 123 13.24 -9.66 4.08
C SER A 123 13.73 -10.65 5.14
N GLU A 124 13.56 -10.27 6.40
CA GLU A 124 14.41 -10.72 7.48
C GLU A 124 13.73 -11.72 8.43
N VAL A 125 13.06 -12.69 7.81
CA VAL A 125 12.28 -13.72 8.46
C VAL A 125 13.10 -15.01 8.61
N SER A 126 12.76 -15.84 9.59
CA SER A 126 13.35 -17.17 9.69
C SER A 126 13.10 -17.97 8.41
N HIS A 127 14.11 -18.68 7.90
CA HIS A 127 13.94 -19.59 6.76
C HIS A 127 12.76 -20.55 6.96
N LYS A 128 12.58 -21.05 8.19
CA LYS A 128 11.47 -21.95 8.53
C LYS A 128 10.11 -21.25 8.40
N THR A 129 10.00 -19.97 8.76
CA THR A 129 8.78 -19.18 8.50
C THR A 129 8.55 -18.95 7.01
N PHE A 130 9.59 -18.60 6.27
CA PHE A 130 9.53 -18.44 4.81
C PHE A 130 9.06 -19.73 4.13
N TYR A 131 9.66 -20.87 4.47
CA TYR A 131 9.26 -22.18 3.97
C TYR A 131 7.84 -22.55 4.38
N HIS A 132 7.40 -22.17 5.58
CA HIS A 132 6.01 -22.40 5.99
C HIS A 132 5.02 -21.65 5.11
N TYR A 133 5.30 -20.37 4.78
CA TYR A 133 4.46 -19.63 3.82
C TYR A 133 4.46 -20.26 2.43
N ILE A 134 5.61 -20.78 1.97
CA ILE A 134 5.67 -21.56 0.71
C ILE A 134 4.80 -22.82 0.80
N GLN A 135 4.82 -23.54 1.92
CA GLN A 135 3.99 -24.73 2.11
C GLN A 135 2.49 -24.39 2.09
N VAL A 136 2.10 -23.29 2.74
CA VAL A 136 0.71 -22.79 2.70
C VAL A 136 0.32 -22.42 1.27
N HIS A 137 1.17 -21.67 0.56
CA HIS A 137 0.92 -21.30 -0.83
C HIS A 137 0.78 -22.55 -1.73
N ARG A 138 1.72 -23.49 -1.64
CA ARG A 138 1.69 -24.76 -2.41
C ARG A 138 0.51 -25.65 -2.08
N SER A 139 -0.06 -25.54 -0.88
CA SER A 139 -1.27 -26.27 -0.50
C SER A 139 -2.57 -25.68 -1.04
N GLY A 140 -2.50 -24.59 -1.81
CA GLY A 140 -3.66 -23.83 -2.27
C GLY A 140 -4.29 -22.99 -1.16
N GLY A 141 -3.47 -22.45 -0.26
CA GLY A 141 -3.89 -21.53 0.80
C GLY A 141 -4.41 -22.21 2.08
N ASN A 142 -4.10 -23.48 2.34
CA ASN A 142 -4.53 -24.13 3.58
C ASN A 142 -3.79 -23.55 4.79
N PHE A 143 -4.53 -23.00 5.75
CA PHE A 143 -3.96 -22.61 7.03
C PHE A 143 -3.63 -23.84 7.89
N GLN A 144 -2.39 -24.30 7.80
CA GLN A 144 -1.94 -25.60 8.31
C GLN A 144 -0.62 -25.51 9.08
N MET A 145 -0.35 -26.52 9.91
CA MET A 145 0.91 -26.63 10.66
C MET A 145 2.11 -26.83 9.72
N TYR A 146 3.33 -26.66 10.24
CA TYR A 146 4.55 -26.78 9.44
C TYR A 146 4.72 -28.21 8.93
N ASN A 147 5.02 -28.38 7.64
CA ASN A 147 5.31 -29.69 7.06
C ASN A 147 6.79 -30.02 7.24
N TYR A 148 7.10 -31.03 8.06
CA TYR A 148 8.46 -31.53 8.30
C TYR A 148 8.88 -32.66 7.35
N GLY A 149 8.00 -33.08 6.44
CA GLY A 149 8.14 -34.30 5.65
C GLY A 149 7.39 -35.48 6.29
N LYS A 150 7.03 -36.49 5.49
CA LYS A 150 6.11 -37.58 5.88
C LYS A 150 6.49 -38.29 7.17
N GLU A 151 7.75 -38.69 7.30
CA GLU A 151 8.24 -39.42 8.48
C GLU A 151 8.21 -38.55 9.74
N GLU A 152 8.67 -37.31 9.63
CA GLU A 152 8.74 -36.40 10.78
C GLU A 152 7.34 -35.88 11.17
N ASN A 153 6.44 -35.68 10.22
CA ASN A 153 5.04 -35.40 10.49
C ASN A 153 4.35 -36.55 11.23
N LEU A 154 4.67 -37.82 10.90
CA LEU A 154 4.13 -38.96 11.65
C LEU A 154 4.58 -38.93 13.11
N LYS A 155 5.83 -38.55 13.39
CA LYS A 155 6.31 -38.38 14.77
C LYS A 155 5.66 -37.19 15.47
N MET A 156 5.53 -36.05 14.79
CA MET A 156 5.07 -34.80 15.38
C MET A 156 3.55 -34.70 15.52
N TYR A 157 2.81 -35.24 14.54
CA TYR A 157 1.36 -35.07 14.40
C TYR A 157 0.59 -36.39 14.37
N GLY A 158 1.27 -37.54 14.32
CA GLY A 158 0.63 -38.84 14.11
C GLY A 158 0.08 -39.05 12.69
N LYS A 159 0.39 -38.15 11.74
CA LYS A 159 -0.09 -38.19 10.35
C LYS A 159 1.02 -37.81 9.39
N GLY A 160 1.05 -38.40 8.19
CA GLY A 160 2.07 -38.07 7.18
C GLY A 160 1.96 -36.65 6.61
N GLU A 161 0.78 -36.05 6.65
CA GLU A 161 0.52 -34.68 6.19
C GLU A 161 0.33 -33.72 7.37
N PRO A 162 0.71 -32.45 7.24
CA PRO A 162 0.50 -31.45 8.28
C PRO A 162 -1.00 -31.22 8.52
N PRO A 163 -1.48 -31.26 9.77
CA PRO A 163 -2.88 -30.98 10.06
C PRO A 163 -3.22 -29.51 9.85
N LEU A 164 -4.49 -29.24 9.49
CA LEU A 164 -5.06 -27.90 9.49
C LEU A 164 -5.14 -27.36 10.91
N TYR A 165 -4.99 -26.04 11.08
CA TYR A 165 -5.30 -25.43 12.37
C TYR A 165 -6.80 -25.56 12.68
N PRO A 166 -7.17 -25.95 13.92
CA PRO A 166 -8.55 -26.17 14.29
C PRO A 166 -9.25 -24.83 14.59
N LEU A 167 -9.46 -24.00 13.58
CA LEU A 167 -10.05 -22.65 13.72
C LEU A 167 -11.40 -22.67 14.44
N SER A 168 -12.18 -23.75 14.31
CA SER A 168 -13.43 -23.98 15.05
C SER A 168 -13.29 -23.97 16.58
N LYS A 169 -12.08 -24.12 17.12
CA LYS A 169 -11.82 -24.04 18.56
C LYS A 169 -11.71 -22.61 19.09
N ILE A 170 -11.49 -21.61 18.23
CA ILE A 170 -11.33 -20.22 18.67
C ILE A 170 -12.59 -19.80 19.44
N LYS A 171 -12.40 -19.18 20.61
CA LYS A 171 -13.49 -18.67 21.48
C LYS A 171 -13.49 -17.14 21.61
N VAL A 172 -12.46 -16.48 21.09
CA VAL A 172 -12.28 -15.03 21.12
C VAL A 172 -13.05 -14.40 19.95
N PRO A 173 -13.78 -13.29 20.15
CA PRO A 173 -14.32 -12.51 19.02
C PRO A 173 -13.20 -12.04 18.08
N VAL A 174 -13.31 -12.35 16.79
CA VAL A 174 -12.29 -11.98 15.78
C VAL A 174 -12.89 -11.06 14.73
N LEU A 175 -12.28 -9.89 14.56
CA LEU A 175 -12.55 -8.96 13.47
C LEU A 175 -11.42 -9.10 12.44
N LEU A 176 -11.75 -9.58 11.23
CA LEU A 176 -10.82 -9.58 10.09
C LEU A 176 -11.08 -8.32 9.26
N VAL A 177 -10.04 -7.52 9.05
CA VAL A 177 -10.09 -6.29 8.25
C VAL A 177 -9.07 -6.41 7.13
N TYR A 178 -9.53 -6.36 5.88
CA TYR A 178 -8.67 -6.36 4.71
C TYR A 178 -9.30 -5.50 3.61
N SER A 179 -8.46 -5.01 2.69
CA SER A 179 -8.95 -4.35 1.47
C SER A 179 -9.30 -5.40 0.42
N GLU A 180 -10.35 -5.17 -0.38
CA GLU A 180 -10.71 -6.06 -1.50
C GLU A 180 -9.57 -6.26 -2.51
N ASN A 181 -8.66 -5.28 -2.60
CA ASN A 181 -7.50 -5.30 -3.49
C ASN A 181 -6.18 -5.61 -2.75
N ASP A 182 -6.23 -6.05 -1.49
CA ASP A 182 -5.03 -6.41 -0.74
C ASP A 182 -4.38 -7.67 -1.33
N SER A 183 -3.28 -7.48 -2.05
CA SER A 183 -2.55 -8.56 -2.72
C SER A 183 -1.91 -9.55 -1.75
N LEU A 184 -1.77 -9.21 -0.46
CA LEU A 184 -1.23 -10.10 0.57
C LEU A 184 -2.26 -11.11 1.08
N VAL A 185 -3.54 -10.74 1.06
CA VAL A 185 -4.66 -11.55 1.58
C VAL A 185 -5.33 -12.39 0.47
N TYR A 186 -4.99 -12.18 -0.81
CA TYR A 186 -5.76 -12.68 -1.97
C TYR A 186 -5.04 -13.80 -2.77
N PRO A 187 -5.75 -14.83 -3.32
CA PRO A 187 -6.72 -14.67 -4.40
C PRO A 187 -8.17 -15.15 -4.13
N LYS A 188 -9.14 -14.49 -4.76
CA LYS A 188 -10.63 -14.62 -4.70
C LYS A 188 -11.23 -16.04 -4.60
N TYR A 189 -10.49 -17.08 -4.93
CA TYR A 189 -10.98 -18.47 -4.98
C TYR A 189 -10.46 -19.36 -3.84
N GLU A 190 -9.35 -18.99 -3.18
CA GLU A 190 -8.74 -19.79 -2.09
C GLU A 190 -9.17 -19.30 -0.70
N ASN A 191 -9.52 -18.02 -0.57
CA ASN A 191 -10.17 -17.48 0.64
C ASN A 191 -11.49 -18.17 0.95
N LEU A 192 -12.15 -18.81 -0.03
CA LEU A 192 -13.34 -19.62 0.22
C LEU A 192 -13.06 -20.83 1.12
N LYS A 193 -11.86 -21.44 1.11
CA LYS A 193 -11.54 -22.56 2.02
C LYS A 193 -11.27 -22.08 3.44
N PHE A 194 -10.51 -21.00 3.59
CA PHE A 194 -10.27 -20.38 4.90
C PHE A 194 -11.57 -19.79 5.49
N GLN A 195 -12.36 -19.09 4.68
CA GLN A 195 -13.69 -18.61 5.06
C GLN A 195 -14.67 -19.75 5.33
N LYS A 196 -14.69 -20.85 4.57
CA LYS A 196 -15.52 -22.03 4.87
C LYS A 196 -15.12 -22.69 6.19
N ASN A 197 -13.81 -22.81 6.46
CA ASN A 197 -13.31 -23.25 7.77
C ASN A 197 -13.69 -22.29 8.91
N LEU A 198 -13.91 -21.00 8.60
CA LEU A 198 -14.47 -19.97 9.48
C LEU A 198 -16.01 -19.87 9.43
N GLN A 199 -16.73 -20.52 8.50
CA GLN A 199 -18.19 -20.42 8.40
C GLN A 199 -18.91 -21.33 9.41
N ASN A 200 -18.20 -22.35 9.94
CA ASN A 200 -18.64 -23.10 11.13
C ASN A 200 -18.47 -22.29 12.44
N PHE A 201 -18.25 -20.99 12.32
CA PHE A 201 -17.98 -20.07 13.39
C PHE A 201 -19.15 -19.11 13.50
N THR A 202 -19.76 -19.00 14.69
CA THR A 202 -20.59 -17.85 15.06
C THR A 202 -19.71 -16.61 15.25
N CYS A 203 -19.02 -16.18 14.18
CA CYS A 203 -18.36 -14.88 14.15
C CYS A 203 -19.44 -13.84 13.85
N ARG A 204 -20.11 -13.32 14.87
CA ARG A 204 -21.27 -12.43 14.71
C ARG A 204 -20.95 -11.11 14.00
N ASN A 205 -19.68 -10.74 13.76
CA ASN A 205 -19.32 -9.49 13.08
C ASN A 205 -18.02 -9.64 12.26
N VAL A 206 -18.06 -10.38 11.14
CA VAL A 206 -17.03 -10.19 10.10
C VAL A 206 -17.43 -8.95 9.30
N ILE A 207 -16.80 -7.81 9.57
CA ILE A 207 -16.98 -6.62 8.75
C ILE A 207 -16.06 -6.79 7.53
N ILE A 208 -16.61 -7.41 6.47
CA ILE A 208 -15.88 -7.79 5.24
C ILE A 208 -15.36 -6.56 4.48
N SER A 209 -15.96 -5.40 4.70
CA SER A 209 -15.42 -4.08 4.37
C SER A 209 -16.35 -3.05 5.00
N TYR A 210 -15.82 -2.09 5.75
CA TYR A 210 -16.62 -0.93 6.17
C TYR A 210 -16.24 0.24 5.28
N ARG A 211 -17.11 0.57 4.33
CA ARG A 211 -16.98 1.82 3.60
C ARG A 211 -17.74 2.89 4.38
N PHE A 212 -17.01 3.78 5.03
CA PHE A 212 -17.61 4.94 5.68
C PHE A 212 -18.39 5.77 4.65
N LYS A 213 -19.52 6.36 5.05
CA LYS A 213 -20.21 7.36 4.24
C LYS A 213 -19.26 8.56 4.10
N THR A 214 -18.79 8.84 2.89
CA THR A 214 -17.80 9.90 2.65
C THR A 214 -18.46 11.19 2.17
N ARG A 215 -17.82 12.33 2.43
CA ARG A 215 -18.25 13.66 1.95
C ARG A 215 -17.95 13.88 0.47
N GLY A 216 -17.01 13.12 -0.07
CA GLY A 216 -16.54 13.19 -1.44
C GLY A 216 -15.34 12.27 -1.63
N VAL A 217 -14.83 12.20 -2.85
CA VAL A 217 -13.63 11.44 -3.21
C VAL A 217 -12.56 12.42 -3.64
N ILE A 218 -11.35 12.29 -3.11
CA ILE A 218 -10.21 13.14 -3.47
C ILE A 218 -9.03 12.29 -3.97
N LEU A 219 -8.48 12.65 -5.12
CA LEU A 219 -7.25 12.09 -5.67
C LEU A 219 -6.08 13.03 -5.40
N LEU A 220 -5.04 12.52 -4.72
CA LEU A 220 -3.79 13.22 -4.44
C LEU A 220 -2.69 12.74 -5.40
N GLN A 221 -2.23 13.62 -6.30
CA GLN A 221 -1.20 13.31 -7.31
C GLN A 221 0.15 13.91 -6.94
N HIS A 222 1.15 13.04 -6.77
CA HIS A 222 2.50 13.37 -6.27
C HIS A 222 3.31 14.31 -7.19
N PRO A 223 4.36 14.98 -6.66
CA PRO A 223 5.24 15.83 -7.44
C PRO A 223 6.29 15.05 -8.22
N TYR A 224 7.15 15.77 -8.94
CA TYR A 224 8.30 15.20 -9.65
C TYR A 224 9.23 14.45 -8.68
N ALA A 225 9.81 13.34 -9.16
CA ALA A 225 10.76 12.48 -8.42
C ALA A 225 10.26 11.99 -7.05
N ASN A 226 8.95 11.79 -6.91
CA ASN A 226 8.31 11.23 -5.71
C ASN A 226 7.24 10.21 -6.10
N ASP A 227 6.57 9.65 -5.10
CA ASP A 227 5.43 8.75 -5.24
C ASP A 227 4.35 9.06 -4.20
N ALA A 228 3.29 8.24 -4.15
CA ALA A 228 2.16 8.40 -3.25
C ALA A 228 2.53 8.53 -1.75
N ARG A 229 3.69 8.04 -1.31
CA ARG A 229 4.11 8.07 0.11
C ARG A 229 4.25 9.48 0.66
N ILE A 230 4.53 10.47 -0.19
CA ILE A 230 4.66 11.87 0.25
C ILE A 230 3.42 12.35 1.03
N TRP A 231 2.25 11.83 0.66
CA TRP A 231 0.97 12.22 1.24
C TRP A 231 0.69 11.62 2.62
N VAL A 232 1.54 10.68 3.08
CA VAL A 232 1.44 10.00 4.38
C VAL A 232 2.74 10.05 5.18
N ALA A 233 3.74 10.80 4.71
CA ALA A 233 5.09 10.80 5.26
C ALA A 233 5.22 11.52 6.61
N GLN A 234 4.30 12.42 6.95
CA GLN A 234 4.32 13.27 8.16
C GLN A 234 3.34 12.80 9.24
N TYR A 235 2.96 11.51 9.22
CA TYR A 235 1.97 10.93 10.15
C TYR A 235 0.69 11.78 10.22
N ASN A 236 0.23 12.18 11.41
CA ASN A 236 -1.02 12.93 11.62
C ASN A 236 -1.09 14.31 10.95
N GLN A 237 0.05 14.88 10.56
CA GLN A 237 0.09 16.15 9.82
C GLN A 237 0.02 15.94 8.30
N SER A 238 0.03 14.69 7.83
CA SER A 238 -0.02 14.43 6.40
C SER A 238 -1.41 14.72 5.85
N ILE A 239 -1.45 15.44 4.73
CA ILE A 239 -2.70 15.92 4.13
C ILE A 239 -3.70 14.79 3.79
N ALA A 240 -3.22 13.56 3.51
CA ALA A 240 -4.10 12.42 3.31
C ALA A 240 -4.93 12.10 4.56
N PHE A 241 -4.32 12.16 5.75
CA PHE A 241 -5.03 11.93 7.00
C PHE A 241 -5.93 13.11 7.36
N VAL A 242 -5.51 14.34 7.08
CA VAL A 242 -6.36 15.54 7.26
C VAL A 242 -7.66 15.43 6.44
N PHE A 243 -7.58 15.05 5.16
CA PHE A 243 -8.77 14.83 4.34
C PHE A 243 -9.60 13.63 4.80
N TRP A 244 -8.95 12.54 5.23
CA TRP A 244 -9.64 11.38 5.75
C TRP A 244 -10.42 11.70 7.04
N GLU A 245 -9.82 12.42 7.99
CA GLU A 245 -10.47 12.90 9.21
C GLU A 245 -11.61 13.89 8.91
N ALA A 246 -11.46 14.70 7.85
CA ALA A 246 -12.54 15.55 7.35
C ALA A 246 -13.68 14.77 6.66
N GLY A 247 -13.55 13.45 6.49
CA GLY A 247 -14.58 12.54 5.99
C GLY A 247 -14.51 12.24 4.49
N TYR A 248 -13.38 12.49 3.82
CA TYR A 248 -13.21 12.18 2.40
C TYR A 248 -12.69 10.75 2.15
N ASP A 249 -13.06 10.18 1.00
CA ASP A 249 -12.44 8.97 0.45
C ASP A 249 -11.15 9.37 -0.27
N VAL A 250 -9.99 9.09 0.35
CA VAL A 250 -8.68 9.57 -0.11
C VAL A 250 -7.99 8.53 -0.98
N TRP A 251 -7.69 8.91 -2.22
CA TRP A 251 -6.96 8.10 -3.20
C TRP A 251 -5.60 8.71 -3.47
N LEU A 252 -4.55 7.89 -3.40
CA LEU A 252 -3.17 8.32 -3.65
C LEU A 252 -2.72 7.82 -5.02
N GLY A 253 -2.52 8.74 -5.97
CA GLY A 253 -2.10 8.41 -7.33
C GLY A 253 -0.61 8.07 -7.39
N ASN A 254 -0.23 7.17 -8.30
CA ASN A 254 1.17 6.91 -8.68
C ASN A 254 1.28 6.99 -10.20
N SER A 255 2.25 7.75 -10.69
CA SER A 255 2.55 7.82 -12.12
C SER A 255 3.40 6.63 -12.57
N ARG A 256 3.26 6.23 -13.83
CA ARG A 256 4.11 5.20 -14.46
C ARG A 256 5.60 5.48 -14.24
N GLY A 257 6.36 4.43 -13.92
CA GLY A 257 7.81 4.52 -13.67
C GLY A 257 8.20 4.68 -12.20
N THR A 258 7.34 5.22 -11.34
CA THR A 258 7.55 5.25 -9.88
C THR A 258 7.64 3.84 -9.29
N LEU A 259 8.22 3.68 -8.09
CA LEU A 259 8.43 2.40 -7.42
C LEU A 259 7.20 1.46 -7.45
N TYR A 260 5.99 1.99 -7.31
CA TYR A 260 4.75 1.22 -7.25
C TYR A 260 4.07 1.02 -8.62
N SER A 261 4.63 1.55 -9.72
CA SER A 261 4.03 1.58 -11.05
C SER A 261 5.01 1.20 -12.17
N GLN A 262 5.82 0.16 -11.94
CA GLN A 262 6.79 -0.39 -12.90
C GLN A 262 6.35 -1.71 -13.56
N ARG A 263 5.05 -1.88 -13.83
CA ARG A 263 4.55 -3.09 -14.52
C ARG A 263 3.92 -2.70 -15.85
N HIS A 264 4.10 -3.55 -16.85
CA HIS A 264 3.48 -3.43 -18.16
C HIS A 264 2.97 -4.80 -18.61
N ILE A 265 1.94 -4.81 -19.47
CA ILE A 265 1.29 -6.05 -19.93
C ILE A 265 2.27 -6.92 -20.74
N SER A 266 3.15 -6.29 -21.52
CA SER A 266 4.08 -6.97 -22.45
C SER A 266 5.57 -6.69 -22.21
N LEU A 267 5.92 -5.72 -21.37
CA LEU A 267 7.30 -5.22 -21.25
C LEU A 267 7.82 -5.40 -19.83
N LYS A 268 9.12 -5.61 -19.70
CA LYS A 268 9.81 -5.68 -18.41
C LYS A 268 10.54 -4.37 -18.13
N PRO A 269 10.70 -3.96 -16.87
CA PRO A 269 11.54 -2.81 -16.51
C PRO A 269 13.00 -2.94 -16.94
N SER A 270 13.49 -4.14 -17.26
CA SER A 270 14.83 -4.31 -17.83
C SER A 270 14.94 -3.91 -19.30
N ASP A 271 13.80 -3.86 -20.00
CA ASP A 271 13.78 -3.57 -21.43
C ASP A 271 14.00 -2.07 -21.61
N GLU A 272 15.02 -1.67 -22.37
CA GLU A 272 15.32 -0.24 -22.60
C GLU A 272 14.07 0.48 -23.10
N THR A 273 13.34 -0.18 -23.99
CA THR A 273 12.02 0.15 -24.47
C THR A 273 11.08 0.57 -23.34
N PHE A 274 10.91 -0.20 -22.26
CA PHE A 274 10.07 0.16 -21.11
C PHE A 274 10.28 1.60 -20.61
N TRP A 275 11.53 2.06 -20.59
CA TRP A 275 11.93 3.41 -20.15
C TRP A 275 12.15 4.42 -21.29
N ASN A 276 12.43 3.89 -22.49
CA ASN A 276 12.85 4.56 -23.69
C ASN A 276 12.33 3.81 -24.93
N PHE A 277 11.03 3.93 -25.23
CA PHE A 277 10.63 3.72 -26.60
C PHE A 277 10.86 5.03 -27.34
N SER A 278 11.58 4.94 -28.44
CA SER A 278 11.77 5.98 -29.46
C SER A 278 10.47 6.54 -30.08
N LYS A 279 9.29 6.30 -29.47
CA LYS A 279 7.94 6.63 -29.94
C LYS A 279 6.92 6.79 -28.78
N ASN A 280 6.93 7.92 -28.05
CA ASN A 280 5.90 8.33 -27.04
C ASN A 280 5.74 7.50 -25.74
N THR A 281 6.57 7.64 -24.68
CA THR A 281 6.30 6.72 -23.52
C THR A 281 6.45 7.16 -22.07
N ILE A 282 7.41 7.98 -21.61
CA ILE A 282 7.33 8.49 -20.22
C ILE A 282 7.79 9.94 -20.11
N SER A 283 6.93 10.83 -20.59
CA SER A 283 6.90 12.21 -20.17
C SER A 283 5.67 12.48 -19.31
N PHE A 284 5.64 13.62 -18.61
CA PHE A 284 4.43 14.11 -17.95
C PHE A 284 3.24 14.25 -18.94
N HIS A 285 3.48 14.31 -20.26
CA HIS A 285 2.44 14.19 -21.28
C HIS A 285 1.66 12.87 -21.15
N GLU A 286 2.35 11.74 -21.21
CA GLU A 286 1.70 10.43 -21.16
C GLU A 286 1.08 10.18 -19.78
N MET A 287 1.70 10.67 -18.71
CA MET A 287 1.13 10.59 -17.36
C MET A 287 -0.18 11.38 -17.25
N GLY A 288 -0.21 12.62 -17.75
CA GLY A 288 -1.43 13.44 -17.73
C GLY A 288 -2.51 12.91 -18.67
N TYR A 289 -2.14 12.43 -19.85
CA TYR A 289 -3.13 12.01 -20.85
C TYR A 289 -3.68 10.60 -20.60
N TYR A 290 -2.85 9.64 -20.20
CA TYR A 290 -3.23 8.24 -20.02
C TYR A 290 -3.38 7.86 -18.54
N ASP A 291 -2.41 8.16 -17.68
CA ASP A 291 -2.45 7.70 -16.28
C ASP A 291 -3.60 8.37 -15.51
N ASN A 292 -3.76 9.69 -15.64
CA ASN A 292 -4.87 10.39 -15.00
C ASN A 292 -6.23 9.90 -15.54
N TYR A 293 -6.38 9.70 -16.85
CA TYR A 293 -7.63 9.17 -17.42
C TYR A 293 -7.99 7.80 -16.85
N ALA A 294 -7.03 6.86 -16.83
CA ALA A 294 -7.25 5.51 -16.31
C ALA A 294 -7.51 5.53 -14.79
N THR A 295 -6.74 6.32 -14.04
CA THR A 295 -6.84 6.43 -12.58
C THR A 295 -8.18 7.00 -12.17
N ILE A 296 -8.58 8.15 -12.74
CA ILE A 296 -9.85 8.81 -12.43
C ILE A 296 -11.03 7.91 -12.81
N GLY A 297 -10.98 7.27 -13.99
CA GLY A 297 -12.01 6.33 -14.42
C GLY A 297 -12.15 5.12 -13.48
N TYR A 298 -11.03 4.57 -13.02
CA TYR A 298 -11.02 3.49 -12.05
C TYR A 298 -11.64 3.91 -10.71
N ILE A 299 -11.23 5.08 -10.19
CA ILE A 299 -11.75 5.63 -8.93
C ILE A 299 -13.26 5.80 -9.03
N LYS A 300 -13.77 6.44 -10.09
CA LYS A 300 -15.21 6.62 -10.32
C LYS A 300 -15.94 5.28 -10.37
N THR A 301 -15.40 4.31 -11.09
CA THR A 301 -16.00 2.95 -11.18
C THR A 301 -16.02 2.25 -9.82
N LYS A 302 -14.99 2.41 -9.00
CA LYS A 302 -14.92 1.78 -7.68
C LYS A 302 -15.73 2.50 -6.61
N THR A 303 -15.88 3.80 -6.73
CA THR A 303 -16.56 4.65 -5.75
C THR A 303 -18.01 4.92 -6.09
N GLN A 304 -18.41 4.68 -7.35
CA GLN A 304 -19.72 4.99 -7.90
C GLN A 304 -20.06 6.50 -7.81
N VAL A 305 -19.04 7.36 -7.67
CA VAL A 305 -19.23 8.82 -7.73
C VAL A 305 -19.15 9.31 -9.17
N SER A 306 -19.91 10.36 -9.47
CA SER A 306 -19.85 11.04 -10.76
C SER A 306 -18.60 11.90 -10.90
N LYS A 307 -18.18 12.60 -9.84
CA LYS A 307 -17.02 13.50 -9.84
C LYS A 307 -16.13 13.29 -8.62
N ILE A 308 -14.86 13.65 -8.78
CA ILE A 308 -13.85 13.66 -7.71
C ILE A 308 -13.26 15.06 -7.56
N ILE A 309 -12.63 15.31 -6.41
CA ILE A 309 -11.69 16.41 -6.23
C ILE A 309 -10.31 15.94 -6.71
N TYR A 310 -9.63 16.73 -7.53
CA TYR A 310 -8.26 16.46 -7.94
C TYR A 310 -7.32 17.41 -7.22
N LEU A 311 -6.32 16.90 -6.52
CA LEU A 311 -5.26 17.70 -5.92
C LEU A 311 -3.91 17.25 -6.47
N GLY A 312 -3.24 18.13 -7.22
CA GLY A 312 -1.91 17.88 -7.77
C GLY A 312 -0.87 18.76 -7.10
N PHE A 313 0.26 18.18 -6.71
CA PHE A 313 1.42 18.95 -6.24
C PHE A 313 2.52 18.95 -7.31
N SER A 314 3.05 20.13 -7.65
CA SER A 314 4.10 20.31 -8.66
C SER A 314 3.72 19.64 -9.98
N MET A 315 4.54 18.69 -10.46
CA MET A 315 4.24 17.89 -11.65
C MET A 315 2.83 17.29 -11.62
N GLY A 316 2.32 16.88 -10.45
CA GLY A 316 0.96 16.35 -10.31
C GLY A 316 -0.10 17.33 -10.82
N GLY A 317 0.06 18.64 -10.56
CA GLY A 317 -0.85 19.65 -11.12
C GLY A 317 -0.69 19.81 -12.63
N THR A 318 0.55 19.71 -13.15
CA THR A 318 0.82 19.67 -14.60
C THR A 318 0.09 18.50 -15.26
N LEU A 319 0.05 17.33 -14.63
CA LEU A 319 -0.69 16.17 -15.14
C LEU A 319 -2.19 16.46 -15.20
N GLY A 320 -2.73 17.09 -14.16
CA GLY A 320 -4.13 17.53 -14.10
C GLY A 320 -4.48 18.48 -15.25
N LEU A 321 -3.65 19.49 -15.49
CA LEU A 321 -3.86 20.45 -16.59
C LEU A 321 -3.83 19.78 -17.97
N ILE A 322 -2.90 18.85 -18.20
CA ILE A 322 -2.81 18.08 -19.46
C ILE A 322 -4.08 17.24 -19.65
N TYR A 323 -4.52 16.54 -18.61
CA TYR A 323 -5.77 15.79 -18.65
C TYR A 323 -6.94 16.70 -19.01
N ALA A 324 -7.11 17.82 -18.29
CA ALA A 324 -8.26 18.70 -18.46
C ALA A 324 -8.29 19.43 -19.81
N CYS A 325 -7.14 19.84 -20.36
CA CYS A 325 -7.12 20.55 -21.64
C CYS A 325 -7.19 19.62 -22.87
N LEU A 326 -6.70 18.38 -22.76
CA LEU A 326 -6.72 17.42 -23.87
C LEU A 326 -7.96 16.50 -23.84
N ARG A 327 -8.64 16.39 -22.69
CA ARG A 327 -9.88 15.63 -22.50
C ARG A 327 -10.93 16.47 -21.76
N PRO A 328 -11.34 17.63 -22.32
CA PRO A 328 -12.16 18.60 -21.60
C PRO A 328 -13.52 18.06 -21.20
N HIS A 329 -14.18 17.30 -22.08
CA HIS A 329 -15.49 16.71 -21.78
C HIS A 329 -15.40 15.63 -20.69
N GLU A 330 -14.41 14.75 -20.74
CA GLU A 330 -14.22 13.74 -19.71
C GLU A 330 -13.84 14.37 -18.36
N ALA A 331 -13.02 15.43 -18.38
CA ALA A 331 -12.66 16.18 -17.18
C ALA A 331 -13.87 16.90 -16.57
N ALA A 332 -14.69 17.58 -17.38
CA ALA A 332 -15.92 18.24 -16.92
C ALA A 332 -16.92 17.27 -16.27
N GLN A 333 -16.95 16.02 -16.74
CA GLN A 333 -17.79 14.95 -16.20
C GLN A 333 -17.18 14.23 -14.99
N SER A 334 -15.89 14.42 -14.70
CA SER A 334 -15.16 13.59 -13.74
C SER A 334 -14.47 14.35 -12.62
N ILE A 335 -14.21 15.65 -12.80
CA ILE A 335 -13.56 16.50 -11.81
C ILE A 335 -14.55 17.59 -11.38
N GLU A 336 -14.74 17.71 -10.08
CA GLU A 336 -15.54 18.76 -9.46
C GLU A 336 -14.74 20.06 -9.32
N VAL A 337 -13.53 19.94 -8.80
CA VAL A 337 -12.55 21.03 -8.68
C VAL A 337 -11.14 20.44 -8.75
N MET A 338 -10.24 21.18 -9.39
CA MET A 338 -8.81 20.89 -9.44
C MET A 338 -8.04 21.86 -8.54
N ILE A 339 -7.25 21.34 -7.60
CA ILE A 339 -6.42 22.10 -6.67
C ILE A 339 -4.96 21.82 -7.01
N ASN A 340 -4.28 22.83 -7.53
CA ASN A 340 -2.92 22.73 -8.01
C ASN A 340 -1.99 23.44 -7.03
N LEU A 341 -1.31 22.65 -6.20
CA LEU A 341 -0.30 23.13 -5.27
C LEU A 341 1.03 23.25 -6.01
N ALA A 342 1.65 24.41 -5.95
CA ALA A 342 2.99 24.67 -6.44
C ALA A 342 3.23 24.11 -7.86
N THR A 343 2.25 24.27 -8.76
CA THR A 343 2.31 23.74 -10.12
C THR A 343 3.16 24.64 -11.00
N PRO A 344 4.23 24.14 -11.63
CA PRO A 344 5.13 24.97 -12.41
C PRO A 344 4.46 25.43 -13.70
N ASN A 345 4.32 26.74 -13.87
CA ASN A 345 4.07 27.37 -15.18
C ASN A 345 5.38 27.59 -15.95
N TYR A 346 6.47 27.83 -15.22
CA TYR A 346 7.82 28.05 -15.71
C TYR A 346 8.76 27.12 -14.92
N VAL A 347 9.63 26.36 -15.59
CA VAL A 347 10.64 25.57 -14.87
C VAL A 347 11.93 26.39 -14.81
N ASN A 348 12.26 26.91 -13.64
CA ASN A 348 13.64 27.33 -13.37
C ASN A 348 14.38 26.15 -12.72
N LEU A 349 15.40 25.66 -13.46
CA LEU A 349 16.34 24.58 -13.14
C LEU A 349 15.91 23.46 -12.16
N MET A 350 15.33 22.38 -12.69
CA MET A 350 15.39 21.04 -12.08
C MET A 350 16.72 20.33 -12.41
N LEU A 351 17.87 20.93 -12.08
CA LEU A 351 19.18 20.27 -12.26
C LEU A 351 19.75 19.64 -10.99
N THR A 352 19.10 19.77 -9.83
CA THR A 352 19.70 19.35 -8.55
C THR A 352 19.16 18.04 -7.96
N GLN A 353 18.12 17.42 -8.55
CA GLN A 353 17.61 16.12 -8.08
C GLN A 353 17.25 15.19 -9.25
N VAL A 354 18.25 14.74 -9.99
CA VAL A 354 18.11 13.56 -10.87
C VAL A 354 18.15 12.32 -9.98
N GLY A 355 17.03 12.04 -9.29
CA GLY A 355 16.82 10.75 -8.63
C GLY A 355 16.59 9.65 -9.67
N SER A 356 17.11 8.46 -9.41
CA SER A 356 17.08 7.28 -10.29
C SER A 356 15.70 6.66 -10.55
N GLU A 357 14.60 7.35 -10.22
CA GLU A 357 13.25 6.79 -10.18
C GLU A 357 12.32 7.25 -11.32
N MET A 358 12.79 8.10 -12.25
CA MET A 358 11.99 8.59 -13.37
C MET A 358 12.74 8.61 -14.71
N SER A 359 12.00 8.53 -15.82
CA SER A 359 12.56 8.52 -17.17
C SER A 359 13.26 9.84 -17.51
N HIS A 360 14.45 9.73 -18.12
CA HIS A 360 15.22 10.86 -18.65
C HIS A 360 14.38 11.75 -19.58
N LYS A 361 13.38 11.21 -20.29
CA LYS A 361 12.51 11.98 -21.16
C LYS A 361 11.67 13.01 -20.40
N THR A 362 11.25 12.73 -19.17
CA THR A 362 10.53 13.71 -18.35
C THR A 362 11.43 14.90 -18.01
N VAL A 363 12.70 14.64 -17.66
CA VAL A 363 13.70 15.69 -17.43
C VAL A 363 13.94 16.51 -18.70
N TYR A 364 14.18 15.84 -19.83
CA TYR A 364 14.39 16.53 -21.11
C TYR A 364 13.19 17.38 -21.52
N HIS A 365 11.97 16.93 -21.24
CA HIS A 365 10.78 17.72 -21.54
C HIS A 365 10.75 19.04 -20.76
N TYR A 366 11.07 19.00 -19.47
CA TYR A 366 11.18 20.22 -18.67
C TYR A 366 12.31 21.14 -19.15
N ILE A 367 13.45 20.58 -19.56
CA ILE A 367 14.54 21.35 -20.19
C ILE A 367 14.05 22.00 -21.49
N GLN A 368 13.28 21.29 -22.32
CA GLN A 368 12.73 21.83 -23.57
C GLN A 368 11.74 22.98 -23.31
N MET A 369 10.89 22.86 -22.29
CA MET A 369 10.00 23.96 -21.87
C MET A 369 10.81 25.19 -21.46
N HIS A 370 11.80 25.02 -20.58
CA HIS A 370 12.67 26.12 -20.14
C HIS A 370 13.38 26.79 -21.33
N ARG A 371 14.02 26.01 -22.21
CA ARG A 371 14.71 26.53 -23.40
C ARG A 371 13.80 27.23 -24.40
N SER A 372 12.50 26.91 -24.39
CA SER A 372 11.50 27.56 -25.22
C SER A 372 10.89 28.82 -24.59
N GLY A 373 11.54 29.43 -23.59
CA GLY A 373 11.04 30.61 -22.89
C GLY A 373 9.90 30.29 -21.92
N GLY A 374 9.84 29.05 -21.42
CA GLY A 374 8.81 28.63 -20.46
C GLY A 374 7.47 28.20 -21.07
N ASN A 375 7.40 28.04 -22.39
CA ASN A 375 6.16 27.64 -23.06
C ASN A 375 5.67 26.26 -22.59
N PHE A 376 4.43 26.21 -22.09
CA PHE A 376 3.76 24.95 -21.74
C PHE A 376 3.33 24.19 -23.00
N ARG A 377 4.20 23.30 -23.47
CA ARG A 377 4.09 22.65 -24.78
C ARG A 377 4.35 21.15 -24.72
N MET A 378 3.97 20.44 -25.77
CA MET A 378 4.26 19.00 -25.93
C MET A 378 5.75 18.76 -26.19
N TYR A 379 6.16 17.49 -26.09
CA TYR A 379 7.57 17.10 -26.19
C TYR A 379 8.12 17.38 -27.59
N ASP A 380 9.31 17.97 -27.67
CA ASP A 380 9.99 18.19 -28.93
C ASP A 380 10.81 16.95 -29.32
N TYR A 381 10.38 16.23 -30.36
CA TYR A 381 11.08 15.07 -30.89
C TYR A 381 12.06 15.42 -32.02
N GLY A 382 12.23 16.71 -32.33
CA GLY A 382 12.90 17.18 -33.52
C GLY A 382 11.97 17.25 -34.73
N LYS A 383 12.33 18.12 -35.69
CA LYS A 383 11.48 18.56 -36.81
C LYS A 383 10.81 17.42 -37.58
N GLU A 384 11.55 16.38 -37.94
CA GLU A 384 11.04 15.26 -38.74
C GLU A 384 9.99 14.43 -37.99
N VAL A 385 10.22 14.18 -36.70
CA VAL A 385 9.31 13.38 -35.88
C VAL A 385 8.10 14.23 -35.47
N ASN A 386 8.29 15.51 -35.17
CA ASN A 386 7.21 16.45 -34.90
C ASN A 386 6.27 16.58 -36.11
N LEU A 387 6.79 16.64 -37.34
CA LEU A 387 5.94 16.67 -38.54
C LEU A 387 5.05 15.43 -38.64
N LYS A 388 5.58 14.25 -38.29
CA LYS A 388 4.82 13.00 -38.29
C LYS A 388 3.80 12.93 -37.14
N LEU A 389 4.14 13.42 -35.95
CA LEU A 389 3.29 13.31 -34.76
C LEU A 389 2.27 14.45 -34.63
N TYR A 390 2.65 15.67 -35.02
CA TYR A 390 1.91 16.90 -34.77
C TYR A 390 1.46 17.61 -36.05
N GLY A 391 1.93 17.16 -37.22
CA GLY A 391 1.68 17.84 -38.50
C GLY A 391 2.46 19.15 -38.67
N ARG A 392 3.38 19.47 -37.75
CA ARG A 392 4.22 20.69 -37.78
C ARG A 392 5.61 20.41 -37.23
N GLY A 393 6.58 21.23 -37.63
CA GLY A 393 7.99 21.06 -37.24
C GLY A 393 8.27 21.35 -35.76
N GLU A 394 7.45 22.17 -35.12
CA GLU A 394 7.56 22.49 -33.68
C GLU A 394 6.44 21.87 -32.88
N PRO A 395 6.68 21.51 -31.60
CA PRO A 395 5.65 20.93 -30.75
C PRO A 395 4.52 21.94 -30.45
N PRO A 396 3.27 21.48 -30.40
CA PRO A 396 2.13 22.31 -30.03
C PRO A 396 2.16 22.76 -28.56
N LEU A 397 1.64 23.96 -28.29
CA LEU A 397 1.26 24.37 -26.93
C LEU A 397 0.09 23.52 -26.43
N TYR A 398 0.03 23.27 -25.13
CA TYR A 398 -1.17 22.70 -24.52
C TYR A 398 -2.31 23.74 -24.53
N PRO A 399 -3.52 23.38 -25.01
CA PRO A 399 -4.60 24.33 -25.19
C PRO A 399 -5.35 24.58 -23.86
N LEU A 400 -4.72 25.24 -22.89
CA LEU A 400 -5.30 25.51 -21.56
C LEU A 400 -6.68 26.19 -21.61
N ILE A 401 -6.97 26.95 -22.67
CA ILE A 401 -8.29 27.56 -22.93
C ILE A 401 -9.44 26.55 -23.02
N LYS A 402 -9.14 25.26 -23.27
CA LYS A 402 -10.14 24.18 -23.30
C LYS A 402 -10.54 23.66 -21.92
N ILE A 403 -9.90 24.10 -20.84
CA ILE A 403 -10.23 23.63 -19.50
C ILE A 403 -11.57 24.21 -19.06
N GLU A 404 -12.57 23.34 -18.86
CA GLU A 404 -13.95 23.70 -18.51
C GLU A 404 -14.26 23.56 -17.01
N ILE A 405 -13.32 23.03 -16.22
CA ILE A 405 -13.49 22.77 -14.78
C ILE A 405 -12.92 23.91 -13.92
N PRO A 406 -13.44 24.13 -12.70
CA PRO A 406 -12.80 25.03 -11.73
C PRO A 406 -11.38 24.57 -11.39
N VAL A 407 -10.41 25.48 -11.51
CA VAL A 407 -9.00 25.25 -11.13
C VAL A 407 -8.56 26.30 -10.11
N LEU A 408 -8.09 25.84 -8.96
CA LEU A 408 -7.45 26.66 -7.93
C LEU A 408 -5.94 26.45 -7.98
N PHE A 409 -5.19 27.53 -8.14
CA PHE A 409 -3.73 27.51 -8.01
C PHE A 409 -3.33 28.03 -6.63
N VAL A 410 -2.47 27.27 -5.94
CA VAL A 410 -1.87 27.65 -4.66
C VAL A 410 -0.37 27.64 -4.85
N TYR A 411 0.29 28.78 -4.66
CA TYR A 411 1.74 28.92 -4.82
C TYR A 411 2.31 29.81 -3.72
N SER A 412 3.64 29.79 -3.60
CA SER A 412 4.39 30.67 -2.68
C SER A 412 5.33 31.55 -3.48
N GLU A 413 5.42 32.83 -3.13
CA GLU A 413 6.35 33.78 -3.77
C GLU A 413 7.82 33.40 -3.55
N ASN A 414 8.10 32.60 -2.51
CA ASN A 414 9.45 32.10 -2.19
C ASN A 414 9.75 30.73 -2.82
N ASP A 415 8.89 30.22 -3.70
CA ASP A 415 9.12 28.95 -4.40
C ASP A 415 10.03 29.16 -5.62
N SER A 416 11.31 28.79 -5.50
CA SER A 416 12.29 28.93 -6.58
C SER A 416 11.98 28.08 -7.82
N LEU A 417 11.10 27.09 -7.71
CA LEU A 417 10.70 26.23 -8.83
C LEU A 417 9.52 26.81 -9.62
N ILE A 418 8.88 27.88 -9.12
CA ILE A 418 7.72 28.52 -9.74
C ILE A 418 7.97 30.01 -9.79
N SER A 419 8.34 30.52 -10.98
CA SER A 419 8.23 31.95 -11.25
C SER A 419 6.87 32.22 -11.89
N LEU A 420 6.15 33.21 -11.36
CA LEU A 420 4.91 33.74 -11.96
C LEU A 420 5.16 34.35 -13.34
#